data_AF-A0A1W1XVP4-F1
#
_entry.id   AF-A0A1W1XVP4-F1
#
_cell.length_a   1.000
_cell.length_b   1.000
_cell.length_c   1.000
_cell.angle_alpha   90.00
_cell.angle_beta   90.00
_cell.angle_gamma   90.00
#
_symmetry.space_group_name_H-M   'P 1'
#
loop_
_entity.id
_entity.type
_entity.pdbx_description
1 polymer ?
#
loop_
_entity_poly.entity_id
_entity_poly.type
_entity_poly.pdbx_seq_one_letter_code
_entity_poly.pdbx_strand_id
1 'polypeptide(L)'
;MLLSLPPLPLIRLQHPTTDSRLQLPPANGYFGCLLVTHAEPDGHAAALINALLDHGCVYFCCWGVACEQWHDGIDDRIVARGLGAPDEPCIMTTWHYDKPLEEAVWFLQNAAFPDETFEVDYLWQLELEICAGPSTN
;
A
#
# COMPACT_ATOMS: atom_id res chain seq x y z
N MET A 1 23.97 16.13 11.52
CA MET A 1 23.56 16.86 10.30
C MET A 1 22.60 15.95 9.57
N LEU A 2 21.31 16.04 9.88
CA LEU A 2 20.27 15.23 9.22
C LEU A 2 20.09 15.81 7.83
N LEU A 3 20.59 15.12 6.81
CA LEU A 3 20.32 15.45 5.42
C LEU A 3 18.81 15.26 5.24
N SER A 4 18.09 16.35 4.99
CA SER A 4 16.70 16.30 4.56
C SER A 4 16.68 15.57 3.22
N LEU A 5 16.29 14.29 3.21
CA LEU A 5 16.00 13.58 1.97
C LEU A 5 14.89 14.36 1.24
N PRO A 6 14.96 14.52 -0.09
CA PRO A 6 13.85 15.07 -0.85
C PRO A 6 12.61 14.17 -0.65
N PRO A 7 11.39 14.72 -0.63
CA PRO A 7 10.18 13.92 -0.48
C PRO A 7 10.10 12.89 -1.62
N LEU A 8 9.74 11.65 -1.27
CA LEU A 8 9.62 10.59 -2.27
C LEU A 8 8.56 10.96 -3.32
N PRO A 9 8.79 10.62 -4.59
CA PRO A 9 7.80 10.82 -5.65
C PRO A 9 6.48 10.10 -5.29
N LEU A 10 5.40 10.89 -5.25
CA LEU A 10 4.03 10.44 -5.00
C LEU A 10 3.32 10.17 -6.32
N ILE A 11 2.92 8.93 -6.56
CA ILE A 11 2.06 8.57 -7.70
C ILE A 11 0.64 8.39 -7.16
N ARG A 12 -0.36 9.05 -7.76
CA ARG A 12 -1.78 8.82 -7.44
C ARG A 12 -2.44 8.01 -8.54
N LEU A 13 -2.99 6.87 -8.19
CA LEU A 13 -3.76 6.01 -9.08
C LEU A 13 -5.20 5.96 -8.55
N GLN A 14 -6.16 6.18 -9.45
CA GLN A 14 -7.56 5.89 -9.18
C GLN A 14 -7.89 4.61 -9.92
N HIS A 15 -8.43 3.60 -9.24
CA HIS A 15 -8.89 2.38 -9.91
C HIS A 15 -10.38 2.50 -10.23
N PRO A 16 -10.78 2.90 -11.46
CA PRO A 16 -12.11 2.55 -11.96
C PRO A 16 -12.12 1.03 -12.14
N THR A 17 -13.10 0.38 -11.54
CA THR A 17 -13.32 -1.07 -11.42
C THR A 17 -13.36 -1.88 -12.72
N THR A 18 -12.85 -1.41 -13.85
CA THR A 18 -12.95 -2.19 -15.10
C THR A 18 -11.84 -1.98 -16.12
N ASP A 19 -11.15 -0.85 -16.20
CA ASP A 19 -10.08 -0.73 -17.21
C ASP A 19 -9.14 0.45 -16.94
N SER A 20 -8.03 0.18 -16.27
CA SER A 20 -6.84 1.01 -16.36
C SER A 20 -5.67 0.20 -15.87
N ARG A 21 -4.69 -0.05 -16.75
CA ARG A 21 -3.38 -0.59 -16.40
C ARG A 21 -2.85 0.20 -15.21
N LEU A 22 -2.90 -0.38 -14.01
CA LEU A 22 -2.34 0.20 -12.81
C LEU A 22 -0.87 0.52 -13.12
N GLN A 23 -0.54 1.81 -13.27
CA GLN A 23 0.83 2.24 -13.54
C GLN A 23 1.57 2.22 -12.21
N LEU A 24 1.93 1.01 -11.78
CA LEU A 24 2.74 0.81 -10.60
C LEU A 24 4.11 1.46 -10.80
N PRO A 25 4.77 1.88 -9.70
CA PRO A 25 6.16 2.26 -9.74
C PRO A 25 6.99 1.21 -10.52
N PRO A 26 8.01 1.62 -11.26
CA PRO A 26 8.91 0.68 -11.91
C PRO A 26 9.46 -0.31 -10.87
N ALA A 27 9.53 -1.59 -11.22
CA ALA A 27 9.93 -2.68 -10.32
C ALA A 27 11.44 -2.68 -9.99
N ASN A 28 12.09 -1.52 -10.02
CA ASN A 28 13.52 -1.34 -9.75
C ASN A 28 13.80 -0.80 -8.35
N GLY A 29 12.85 -0.94 -7.43
CA GLY A 29 12.99 -0.57 -6.03
C GLY A 29 11.74 -0.94 -5.21
N TYR A 30 11.80 -0.66 -3.93
CA TYR A 30 10.70 -0.83 -2.98
C TYR A 30 9.89 0.45 -2.84
N PHE A 31 8.65 0.31 -2.41
CA PHE A 31 7.76 1.43 -2.17
C PHE A 31 6.77 1.17 -1.03
N GLY A 32 6.24 2.26 -0.49
CA GLY A 32 5.09 2.21 0.42
C GLY A 32 3.82 2.63 -0.30
N CYS A 33 2.71 2.00 0.06
CA CYS A 33 1.42 2.25 -0.55
C CYS A 33 0.42 2.77 0.49
N LEU A 34 -0.17 3.94 0.25
CA LEU A 34 -1.41 4.38 0.89
C LEU A 34 -2.59 3.84 0.09
N LEU A 35 -3.32 2.88 0.66
CA LEU A 35 -4.56 2.34 0.11
C LEU A 35 -5.74 3.14 0.67
N VAL A 36 -6.35 3.98 -0.16
CA VAL A 36 -7.57 4.75 0.17
C VAL A 36 -8.78 3.90 -0.23
N THR A 37 -9.53 3.42 0.75
CA THR A 37 -10.54 2.38 0.57
C THR A 37 -11.94 2.91 0.91
N HIS A 38 -12.86 2.83 -0.06
CA HIS A 38 -14.26 3.25 0.11
C HIS A 38 -15.24 2.06 0.19
N ALA A 39 -14.75 0.84 -0.01
CA ALA A 39 -15.54 -0.38 -0.01
C ALA A 39 -14.71 -1.58 0.46
N GLU A 40 -15.41 -2.61 0.94
CA GLU A 40 -14.79 -3.88 1.34
C GLU A 40 -14.05 -4.55 0.16
N PRO A 41 -13.01 -5.36 0.44
CA PRO A 41 -12.32 -6.15 -0.57
C PRO A 41 -13.28 -7.03 -1.40
N ASP A 42 -13.23 -6.89 -2.72
CA ASP A 42 -14.01 -7.73 -3.64
C ASP A 42 -13.16 -8.90 -4.20
N GLY A 43 -13.69 -9.61 -5.21
CA GLY A 43 -12.98 -10.71 -5.86
C GLY A 43 -11.66 -10.32 -6.54
N HIS A 44 -11.39 -9.03 -6.77
CA HIS A 44 -10.17 -8.54 -7.40
C HIS A 44 -9.10 -8.13 -6.37
N ALA A 45 -9.46 -7.94 -5.10
CA ALA A 45 -8.56 -7.48 -4.05
C ALA A 45 -7.31 -8.34 -3.93
N ALA A 46 -7.46 -9.67 -3.97
CA ALA A 46 -6.33 -10.60 -3.89
C ALA A 46 -5.33 -10.41 -5.04
N ALA A 47 -5.82 -10.21 -6.26
CA ALA A 47 -4.97 -10.01 -7.44
C ALA A 47 -4.24 -8.66 -7.35
N LEU A 48 -4.92 -7.62 -6.87
CA LEU A 48 -4.32 -6.31 -6.63
C LEU A 48 -3.21 -6.36 -5.58
N ILE A 49 -3.48 -6.97 -4.42
CA ILE A 49 -2.51 -7.09 -3.33
C ILE A 49 -1.27 -7.86 -3.81
N ASN A 50 -1.46 -8.96 -4.53
CA ASN A 50 -0.36 -9.71 -5.11
C ASN A 50 0.44 -8.87 -6.11
N ALA A 51 -0.21 -8.11 -6.98
CA ALA A 51 0.47 -7.23 -7.91
C ALA A 51 1.29 -6.15 -7.21
N LEU A 52 0.77 -5.55 -6.13
CA LEU A 52 1.50 -4.56 -5.32
C LEU A 52 2.75 -5.18 -4.68
N LEU A 53 2.61 -6.37 -4.08
CA LEU A 53 3.74 -7.11 -3.50
C LEU A 53 4.78 -7.47 -4.56
N ASP A 54 4.35 -7.98 -5.72
CA ASP A 54 5.25 -8.40 -6.81
C ASP A 54 6.02 -7.23 -7.44
N HIS A 55 5.49 -6.01 -7.32
CA HIS A 55 6.12 -4.79 -7.78
C HIS A 55 7.02 -4.12 -6.72
N GLY A 56 7.14 -4.68 -5.52
CA GLY A 56 8.02 -4.16 -4.47
C GLY A 56 7.32 -3.34 -3.38
N CYS A 57 6.00 -3.48 -3.19
CA CYS A 57 5.34 -2.87 -2.04
C CYS A 57 5.77 -3.56 -0.74
N VAL A 58 6.44 -2.84 0.14
CA VAL A 58 6.97 -3.34 1.42
C VAL A 58 6.35 -2.67 2.64
N TYR A 59 5.51 -1.67 2.41
CA TYR A 59 4.77 -0.98 3.46
C TYR A 59 3.36 -0.66 2.96
N PHE A 60 2.32 -1.12 3.66
CA PHE A 60 0.94 -0.77 3.37
C PHE A 60 0.38 0.11 4.49
N CYS A 61 -0.15 1.27 4.11
CA CYS A 61 -0.91 2.16 4.97
C CYS A 61 -2.35 2.16 4.45
N CYS A 62 -3.30 1.63 5.21
CA CYS A 62 -4.70 1.56 4.78
C CYS A 62 -5.50 2.71 5.41
N TRP A 63 -6.35 3.36 4.62
CA TRP A 63 -7.21 4.45 5.08
C TRP A 63 -8.62 4.30 4.49
N GLY A 64 -9.64 4.79 5.20
CA GLY A 64 -11.02 4.84 4.74
C GLY A 64 -11.94 3.83 5.43
N VAL A 65 -13.21 3.78 4.98
CA VAL A 65 -14.29 3.09 5.71
C VAL A 65 -14.07 1.58 5.82
N ALA A 66 -13.33 1.00 4.88
CA ALA A 66 -13.07 -0.43 4.82
C ALA A 66 -11.60 -0.79 5.06
N CYS A 67 -10.82 0.12 5.65
CA CYS A 67 -9.37 -0.02 5.70
C CYS A 67 -8.89 -1.20 6.53
N GLU A 68 -9.64 -1.57 7.57
CA GLU A 68 -9.33 -2.72 8.42
C GLU A 68 -9.52 -4.05 7.64
N GLN A 69 -10.57 -4.18 6.82
CA GLN A 69 -10.76 -5.39 6.01
C GLN A 69 -9.70 -5.52 4.91
N TRP A 70 -9.27 -4.40 4.32
CA TRP A 70 -8.15 -4.40 3.38
C TRP A 70 -6.83 -4.74 4.06
N HIS A 71 -6.58 -4.19 5.25
CA HIS A 71 -5.42 -4.50 6.07
C HIS A 71 -5.34 -6.00 6.38
N ASP A 72 -6.41 -6.59 6.92
CA ASP A 72 -6.46 -8.01 7.24
C ASP A 72 -6.26 -8.88 6.00
N GLY A 73 -6.85 -8.47 4.86
CA GLY A 73 -6.64 -9.13 3.58
C GLY A 73 -5.20 -9.06 3.06
N ILE A 74 -4.45 -8.00 3.40
CA ILE A 74 -3.03 -7.88 3.07
C ILE A 74 -2.20 -8.79 3.97
N ASP A 75 -2.43 -8.77 5.28
CA ASP A 75 -1.74 -9.63 6.25
C ASP A 75 -1.91 -11.11 5.90
N ASP A 76 -3.14 -11.53 5.58
CA ASP A 76 -3.43 -12.89 5.13
C ASP A 76 -2.61 -13.28 3.89
N ARG A 77 -2.38 -12.35 2.96
CA ARG A 77 -1.61 -12.60 1.74
C ARG A 77 -0.11 -12.64 2.01
N ILE A 78 0.40 -11.79 2.88
CA ILE A 78 1.79 -11.82 3.35
C ILE A 78 2.08 -13.20 3.96
N VAL A 79 1.23 -13.63 4.90
CA VAL A 79 1.35 -14.94 5.56
C VAL A 79 1.20 -16.10 4.56
N ALA A 80 0.19 -16.07 3.69
CA ALA A 80 -0.04 -17.13 2.71
C ALA A 80 1.10 -17.28 1.70
N ARG A 81 1.85 -16.20 1.44
CA ARG A 81 3.06 -16.21 0.59
C ARG A 81 4.33 -16.58 1.35
N GLY A 82 4.26 -16.72 2.67
CA GLY A 82 5.41 -16.98 3.53
C GLY A 82 6.36 -15.79 3.65
N LEU A 83 5.91 -14.57 3.37
CA LEU A 83 6.71 -13.35 3.49
C LEU A 83 6.76 -12.91 4.96
N GLY A 84 7.91 -12.42 5.43
CA GLY A 84 8.06 -11.93 6.81
C GLY A 84 8.16 -13.03 7.87
N ALA A 85 8.70 -14.19 7.49
CA ALA A 85 9.14 -15.20 8.46
C ALA A 85 10.18 -14.61 9.45
N PRO A 86 10.44 -15.25 10.61
CA PRO A 86 11.28 -14.66 11.68
C PRO A 86 12.69 -14.18 11.28
N ASP A 87 13.23 -14.71 10.19
CA ASP A 87 14.56 -14.35 9.65
C ASP A 87 14.47 -13.63 8.28
N GLU A 88 13.27 -13.26 7.84
CA GLU A 88 13.01 -12.54 6.59
C GLU A 88 12.62 -11.09 6.87
N PRO A 89 12.93 -10.16 5.95
CA PRO A 89 12.50 -8.77 6.05
C PRO A 89 10.98 -8.65 6.23
N CYS A 90 10.57 -7.83 7.19
CA CYS A 90 9.16 -7.67 7.50
C CYS A 90 8.48 -6.71 6.51
N ILE A 91 7.39 -7.15 5.88
CA ILE A 91 6.48 -6.25 5.16
C ILE A 91 5.52 -5.68 6.20
N MET A 92 5.51 -4.35 6.33
CA MET A 92 4.74 -3.67 7.38
C MET A 92 3.37 -3.26 6.88
N THR A 93 2.38 -3.37 7.74
CA THR A 93 0.98 -2.99 7.48
C THR A 93 0.47 -2.11 8.63
N THR A 94 -0.30 -1.07 8.29
CA THR A 94 -1.00 -0.21 9.24
C THR A 94 -2.37 0.19 8.68
N TRP A 95 -3.29 0.61 9.55
CA TRP A 95 -4.55 1.22 9.13
C TRP A 95 -4.90 2.45 9.97
N HIS A 96 -5.64 3.38 9.37
CA HIS A 96 -5.98 4.69 9.93
C HIS A 96 -7.48 4.99 9.74
N TYR A 97 -8.35 4.28 10.46
CA TYR A 97 -9.81 4.39 10.28
C TYR A 97 -10.41 5.69 10.84
N ASP A 98 -9.83 6.23 11.91
CA ASP A 98 -10.38 7.34 12.70
C ASP A 98 -9.69 8.69 12.41
N LYS A 99 -8.79 8.70 11.43
CA LYS A 99 -7.96 9.86 11.10
C LYS A 99 -8.42 10.54 9.82
N PRO A 100 -8.22 11.85 9.68
CA PRO A 100 -8.34 12.51 8.38
C PRO A 100 -7.36 11.91 7.36
N LEU A 101 -7.72 11.91 6.07
CA LEU A 101 -6.85 11.39 4.99
C LEU A 101 -5.48 12.06 5.00
N GLU A 102 -5.42 13.37 5.27
CA GLU A 102 -4.17 14.13 5.37
C GLU A 102 -3.22 13.61 6.44
N GLU A 103 -3.73 13.05 7.54
CA GLU A 103 -2.91 12.43 8.59
C GLU A 103 -2.32 11.09 8.10
N ALA A 104 -3.08 10.29 7.35
CA ALA A 104 -2.57 9.05 6.76
C ALA A 104 -1.53 9.30 5.65
N VAL A 105 -1.74 10.34 4.83
CA VAL A 105 -0.74 10.82 3.85
C VAL A 105 0.53 11.27 4.57
N TRP A 106 0.37 12.10 5.62
CA TRP A 106 1.51 12.57 6.41
C TRP A 106 2.25 11.39 7.07
N PHE A 107 1.52 10.41 7.61
CA PHE A 107 2.09 9.22 8.23
C PHE A 107 2.94 8.44 7.23
N LEU A 108 2.41 8.12 6.05
CA LEU A 108 3.18 7.43 5.02
C LEU A 108 4.44 8.21 4.61
N GLN A 109 4.33 9.54 4.53
CA GLN A 109 5.43 10.41 4.12
C GLN A 109 6.54 10.57 5.15
N ASN A 110 6.20 10.56 6.44
CA ASN A 110 7.09 11.04 7.50
C ASN A 110 7.33 10.04 8.64
N ALA A 111 6.49 9.01 8.76
CA ALA A 111 6.49 8.09 9.90
C ALA A 111 6.48 6.61 9.49
N ALA A 112 6.16 6.29 8.23
CA ALA A 112 6.29 4.94 7.70
C ALA A 112 7.75 4.66 7.30
N PHE A 113 8.41 3.81 8.07
CA PHE A 113 9.75 3.30 7.79
C PHE A 113 9.64 1.81 7.51
N PRO A 114 10.08 1.31 6.35
CA PRO A 114 10.11 -0.13 6.09
C PRO A 114 11.19 -0.80 6.94
N ASP A 115 11.24 -2.13 6.91
CA ASP A 115 12.37 -2.90 7.44
C ASP A 115 13.70 -2.37 6.88
N GLU A 116 14.76 -2.41 7.70
CA GLU A 116 16.10 -1.89 7.35
C GLU A 116 16.65 -2.50 6.05
N THR A 117 16.24 -3.73 5.73
CA THR A 117 16.64 -4.43 4.51
C THR A 117 16.13 -3.74 3.24
N PHE A 118 15.03 -3.00 3.33
CA PHE A 118 14.39 -2.32 2.20
C PHE A 118 14.79 -0.84 2.08
N GLU A 119 15.35 -0.23 3.13
CA GLU A 119 15.59 1.23 3.18
C GLU A 119 16.46 1.76 2.03
N VAL A 120 17.48 1.00 1.61
CA VAL A 120 18.43 1.44 0.57
C VAL A 120 17.74 1.60 -0.79
N ASP A 121 16.72 0.78 -1.06
CA ASP A 121 16.00 0.74 -2.33
C ASP A 121 14.55 1.24 -2.20
N TYR A 122 14.18 1.87 -1.06
CA TYR A 122 12.85 2.43 -0.84
C TYR A 122 12.72 3.82 -1.48
N LEU A 123 12.25 3.84 -2.73
CA LEU A 123 12.38 4.99 -3.63
C LEU A 123 11.06 5.69 -3.95
N TRP A 124 9.91 5.11 -3.61
CA TRP A 124 8.61 5.61 -4.05
C TRP A 124 7.54 5.55 -2.97
N GLN A 125 6.55 6.43 -3.09
CA GLN A 125 5.29 6.37 -2.34
C GLN A 125 4.13 6.38 -3.32
N LEU A 126 3.18 5.47 -3.12
CA LEU A 126 2.03 5.27 -4.00
C LEU A 126 0.73 5.52 -3.25
N GLU A 127 -0.08 6.46 -3.71
CA GLU A 127 -1.48 6.62 -3.30
C GLU A 127 -2.39 5.89 -4.28
N LEU A 128 -3.11 4.89 -3.79
CA LEU A 128 -4.07 4.13 -4.58
C LEU A 128 -5.47 4.29 -4.00
N GLU A 129 -6.37 4.87 -4.78
CA GLU A 129 -7.78 5.02 -4.43
C GLU A 129 -8.62 3.88 -5.02
N ILE A 130 -9.28 3.13 -4.13
CA ILE A 130 -10.19 2.03 -4.44
C ILE A 130 -11.63 2.51 -4.21
N CYS A 131 -12.30 2.79 -5.31
CA CYS A 131 -13.73 3.08 -5.33
C CYS A 131 -14.54 1.78 -5.40
N ALA A 132 -15.72 1.77 -4.79
CA ALA A 132 -16.70 0.73 -5.03
C ALA A 132 -16.97 0.61 -6.54
N GLY A 133 -17.02 -0.62 -7.07
CA GLY A 133 -17.47 -0.83 -8.43
C GLY A 133 -18.92 -0.38 -8.61
N PRO A 134 -19.37 -0.11 -9.85
CA PRO A 134 -20.78 0.06 -10.08
C PRO A 134 -21.49 -1.19 -9.57
N SER A 135 -22.45 -1.01 -8.65
CA SER A 135 -23.29 -2.10 -8.19
C SER A 135 -24.00 -2.68 -9.41
N THR A 136 -23.57 -3.85 -9.88
CA THR A 136 -24.30 -4.58 -10.92
C THR A 136 -25.54 -5.17 -10.27
N ASN A 137 -26.65 -4.46 -10.39
CA ASN A 137 -28.00 -5.00 -10.25
C ASN A 137 -28.34 -5.89 -11.45
#